data_AF-A0A1E1VXI6-F1
#
_entry.id   AF-A0A1E1VXI6-F1
#
_cell.length_a   1.000
_cell.length_b   1.000
_cell.length_c   1.000
_cell.angle_alpha   90.00
_cell.angle_beta   90.00
_cell.angle_gamma   90.00
#
_symmetry.space_group_name_H-M   'P 1'
#
loop_
_entity.id
_entity.type
_entity.pdbx_description
1 polymer ?
#
loop_
_entity_poly.entity_id
_entity_poly.type
_entity_poly.pdbx_seq_one_letter_code
_entity_poly.pdbx_strand_id
1 'polypeptide(L)'
;KSVPTTVILIGHSMGGVIAKRLLAYPPTMNSTSVAITLAAPLEAPVMNFDIAINDYYKFMSAEWDDVASSNNWSQKILLSFGNGPRDFLMPSSLTSSKESYISALTTAIPGVWVSPDHVGIVWCKQLVMAINKYLFDIIDPQTEQVSENYQLLTVKAKQYFQANRSMTLSPTINRPTVAMVADAFWYEDNRR
;
A
#
# COMPACT_ATOMS: atom_id res chain seq x y z
N LYS A 1 -21.43 20.36 5.30
CA LYS A 1 -20.69 19.10 5.06
C LYS A 1 -21.24 18.47 3.80
N SER A 2 -20.42 18.36 2.75
CA SER A 2 -20.78 17.62 1.53
C SER A 2 -20.80 16.11 1.82
N VAL A 3 -21.58 15.36 1.04
CA VAL A 3 -21.57 13.89 1.11
C VAL A 3 -20.24 13.40 0.53
N PRO A 4 -19.51 12.48 1.20
CA PRO A 4 -18.30 11.89 0.67
C PRO A 4 -18.56 11.17 -0.66
N THR A 5 -17.75 11.45 -1.68
CA THR A 5 -17.86 10.81 -3.00
C THR A 5 -17.15 9.45 -3.06
N THR A 6 -16.11 9.28 -2.24
CA THR A 6 -15.28 8.07 -2.22
C THR A 6 -14.96 7.63 -0.79
N VAL A 7 -14.68 6.33 -0.63
CA VAL A 7 -14.20 5.73 0.62
C VAL A 7 -12.86 5.04 0.40
N ILE A 8 -12.00 5.11 1.42
CA ILE A 8 -10.73 4.39 1.48
C ILE A 8 -10.95 3.07 2.21
N LEU A 9 -10.50 1.98 1.62
CA LEU A 9 -10.60 0.66 2.22
C LEU A 9 -9.31 0.33 2.96
N ILE A 10 -9.41 -0.16 4.19
CA ILE A 10 -8.26 -0.71 4.92
C ILE A 10 -8.66 -2.11 5.39
N GLY A 11 -7.93 -3.12 4.93
CA GLY A 11 -8.23 -4.51 5.22
C GLY A 11 -7.04 -5.25 5.79
N HIS A 12 -7.24 -5.98 6.89
CA HIS A 12 -6.23 -6.85 7.51
C HIS A 12 -6.52 -8.32 7.20
N SER A 13 -5.48 -9.12 6.96
CA SER A 13 -5.60 -10.55 6.71
C SER A 13 -6.60 -10.82 5.57
N MET A 14 -7.57 -11.72 5.75
CA MET A 14 -8.65 -11.95 4.78
C MET A 14 -9.47 -10.69 4.45
N GLY A 15 -9.57 -9.73 5.38
CA GLY A 15 -10.21 -8.43 5.10
C GLY A 15 -9.47 -7.61 4.05
N GLY A 16 -8.15 -7.78 3.90
CA GLY A 16 -7.38 -7.15 2.83
C GLY A 16 -7.66 -7.75 1.46
N VAL A 17 -7.96 -9.05 1.40
CA VAL A 17 -8.41 -9.72 0.16
C VAL A 17 -9.76 -9.16 -0.27
N ILE A 18 -10.69 -9.00 0.68
CA ILE A 18 -11.98 -8.36 0.43
C ILE A 18 -11.80 -6.93 -0.04
N ALA A 19 -10.91 -6.14 0.60
CA ALA A 19 -10.62 -4.77 0.18
C ALA A 19 -10.02 -4.69 -1.23
N LYS A 20 -9.07 -5.58 -1.58
CA LYS A 20 -8.51 -5.70 -2.93
C LYS A 20 -9.61 -5.98 -3.95
N ARG A 21 -10.52 -6.90 -3.66
CA ARG A 21 -11.63 -7.23 -4.55
C ARG A 21 -12.60 -6.06 -4.74
N LEU A 22 -13.04 -5.43 -3.64
CA LEU A 22 -13.98 -4.30 -3.68
C LEU A 22 -13.45 -3.10 -4.47
N LEU A 23 -12.13 -2.94 -4.56
CA LEU A 23 -11.51 -1.88 -5.37
C LEU A 23 -11.73 -2.06 -6.88
N ALA A 24 -11.89 -3.32 -7.34
CA ALA A 24 -12.15 -3.67 -8.74
C ALA A 24 -13.60 -4.15 -9.00
N TYR A 25 -14.39 -4.36 -7.95
CA TYR A 25 -15.73 -4.92 -8.06
C TYR A 25 -16.72 -3.90 -8.67
N PRO A 26 -17.49 -4.23 -9.74
CA PRO A 26 -18.26 -3.23 -10.50
C PRO A 26 -19.25 -2.38 -9.69
N PRO A 27 -19.99 -2.93 -8.70
CA PRO A 27 -20.86 -2.11 -7.84
C PRO A 27 -20.14 -1.09 -6.96
N THR A 28 -18.86 -1.30 -6.62
CA THR A 28 -18.11 -0.47 -5.65
C THR A 28 -16.93 0.27 -6.27
N MET A 29 -16.54 -0.06 -7.50
CA MET A 29 -15.38 0.53 -8.16
C MET A 29 -15.50 2.05 -8.29
N ASN A 30 -16.69 2.62 -8.48
CA ASN A 30 -16.84 4.08 -8.61
C ASN A 30 -16.78 4.82 -7.26
N SER A 31 -16.89 4.10 -6.14
CA SER A 31 -16.91 4.67 -4.80
C SER A 31 -15.63 4.39 -4.01
N THR A 32 -14.66 3.70 -4.60
CA THR A 32 -13.40 3.30 -3.96
C THR A 32 -12.23 3.64 -4.87
N SER A 33 -11.25 4.39 -4.35
CA SER A 33 -10.05 4.80 -5.12
C SER A 33 -8.76 4.24 -4.53
N VAL A 34 -8.73 4.06 -3.21
CA VAL A 34 -7.55 3.60 -2.48
C VAL A 34 -7.92 2.42 -1.59
N ALA A 35 -7.13 1.35 -1.67
CA ALA A 35 -7.16 0.25 -0.71
C ALA A 35 -5.78 0.04 -0.08
N ILE A 36 -5.76 -0.13 1.24
CA ILE A 36 -4.56 -0.47 2.01
C ILE A 36 -4.78 -1.86 2.60
N THR A 37 -3.87 -2.78 2.31
CA THR A 37 -3.94 -4.15 2.82
C THR A 37 -2.81 -4.40 3.81
N LEU A 38 -3.13 -5.05 4.92
CA LEU A 38 -2.21 -5.34 6.02
C LEU A 38 -2.13 -6.86 6.21
N ALA A 39 -0.98 -7.45 5.95
CA ALA A 39 -0.72 -8.89 6.12
C ALA A 39 -1.78 -9.77 5.45
N ALA A 40 -2.24 -9.37 4.26
CA ALA A 40 -3.30 -10.04 3.52
C ALA A 40 -2.74 -11.02 2.49
N PRO A 41 -3.28 -12.24 2.34
CA PRO A 41 -2.88 -13.17 1.28
C PRO A 41 -3.52 -12.76 -0.05
N LEU A 42 -2.87 -11.91 -0.85
CA LEU A 42 -3.50 -11.25 -2.01
C LEU A 42 -3.54 -12.08 -3.30
N GLU A 43 -2.67 -13.09 -3.42
CA GLU A 43 -2.53 -13.89 -4.65
C GLU A 43 -3.06 -15.32 -4.49
N ALA A 44 -2.93 -15.90 -3.30
CA ALA A 44 -3.43 -17.23 -3.01
C ALA A 44 -3.73 -17.40 -1.52
N PRO A 45 -4.73 -18.22 -1.15
CA PRO A 45 -5.05 -18.48 0.25
C PRO A 45 -3.88 -19.21 0.94
N VAL A 46 -3.63 -18.88 2.21
CA VAL A 46 -2.63 -19.59 3.03
C VAL A 46 -2.99 -21.06 3.19
N MET A 47 -4.28 -21.34 3.38
CA MET A 47 -4.85 -22.69 3.39
C MET A 47 -6.12 -22.69 2.55
N ASN A 48 -6.19 -23.62 1.59
CA ASN A 48 -7.34 -23.78 0.72
C ASN A 48 -8.26 -24.88 1.27
N PHE A 49 -9.35 -24.50 1.93
CA PHE A 49 -10.26 -25.44 2.61
C PHE A 49 -11.39 -25.96 1.73
N ASP A 50 -11.79 -25.20 0.70
CA ASP A 50 -12.90 -25.54 -0.18
C ASP A 50 -12.75 -24.92 -1.57
N ILE A 51 -13.65 -25.28 -2.48
CA ILE A 51 -13.68 -24.76 -3.83
C ILE A 51 -14.13 -23.28 -3.88
N ALA A 52 -14.93 -22.84 -2.92
CA ALA A 52 -15.48 -21.50 -2.88
C ALA A 52 -14.39 -20.44 -2.63
N ILE A 53 -13.40 -20.74 -1.79
CA ILE A 53 -12.22 -19.90 -1.60
C ILE A 53 -11.45 -19.78 -2.91
N ASN A 54 -11.17 -20.90 -3.58
CA ASN A 54 -10.46 -20.88 -4.85
C ASN A 54 -11.19 -20.05 -5.92
N ASP A 55 -12.51 -20.23 -6.03
CA ASP A 55 -13.33 -19.46 -6.96
C ASP A 55 -13.37 -17.97 -6.59
N TYR A 56 -13.34 -17.63 -5.30
CA TYR A 56 -13.23 -16.22 -4.87
C TYR A 56 -11.96 -15.55 -5.40
N TYR A 57 -10.79 -16.20 -5.30
CA TYR A 57 -9.53 -15.64 -5.81
C TYR A 57 -9.53 -15.55 -7.35
N LYS A 58 -10.11 -16.53 -8.04
CA LYS A 58 -10.27 -16.48 -9.50
C LYS A 58 -11.15 -15.33 -9.94
N PHE A 59 -12.31 -15.13 -9.30
CA PHE A 59 -13.20 -14.02 -9.61
C PHE A 59 -12.55 -12.68 -9.32
N MET A 60 -11.84 -12.56 -8.20
CA MET A 60 -11.07 -11.36 -7.89
C MET A 60 -10.02 -11.06 -8.98
N SER A 61 -9.26 -12.07 -9.44
CA SER A 61 -8.29 -11.85 -10.52
C SER A 61 -8.96 -11.42 -11.82
N ALA A 62 -10.07 -12.06 -12.19
CA ALA A 62 -10.82 -11.70 -13.41
C ALA A 62 -11.36 -10.26 -13.35
N GLU A 63 -11.91 -9.83 -12.21
CA GLU A 63 -12.37 -8.46 -11.99
C GLU A 63 -11.23 -7.44 -12.17
N TRP A 64 -10.03 -7.77 -11.67
CA TRP A 64 -8.84 -6.93 -11.86
C TRP A 64 -8.36 -6.92 -13.31
N ASP A 65 -8.40 -8.06 -14.01
CA ASP A 65 -8.04 -8.14 -15.44
C ASP A 65 -9.05 -7.36 -16.33
N ASP A 66 -10.33 -7.28 -15.93
CA ASP A 66 -11.36 -6.48 -16.59
C ASP A 66 -11.18 -4.97 -16.37
N VAL A 67 -10.90 -4.56 -15.13
CA VAL A 67 -10.46 -3.18 -14.83
C VAL A 67 -9.21 -2.85 -15.62
N ALA A 68 -8.37 -3.87 -15.86
CA ALA A 68 -7.12 -3.68 -16.53
C ALA A 68 -7.24 -3.36 -18.02
N SER A 69 -8.08 -4.12 -18.69
CA SER A 69 -8.35 -3.98 -20.12
C SER A 69 -9.14 -2.71 -20.45
N SER A 70 -9.95 -2.21 -19.51
CA SER A 70 -10.83 -1.05 -19.71
C SER A 70 -10.15 0.31 -19.54
N ASN A 71 -8.83 0.38 -19.31
CA ASN A 71 -8.08 1.61 -18.95
C ASN A 71 -8.62 2.34 -17.70
N ASN A 72 -9.52 1.71 -16.93
CA ASN A 72 -10.02 2.19 -15.65
C ASN A 72 -8.97 2.06 -14.52
N TRP A 73 -7.81 1.45 -14.80
CA TRP A 73 -6.61 1.48 -13.95
C TRP A 73 -6.23 2.88 -13.45
N SER A 74 -6.48 3.90 -14.28
CA SER A 74 -5.93 5.24 -14.14
C SER A 74 -6.31 5.98 -12.85
N GLN A 75 -7.15 5.38 -11.99
CA GLN A 75 -7.64 5.99 -10.75
C GLN A 75 -7.65 5.04 -9.53
N LYS A 76 -7.05 3.84 -9.61
CA LYS A 76 -7.04 2.87 -8.49
C LYS A 76 -5.65 2.71 -7.90
N ILE A 77 -5.56 2.72 -6.57
CA ILE A 77 -4.30 2.54 -5.84
C ILE A 77 -4.48 1.45 -4.79
N LEU A 78 -3.79 0.34 -5.01
CA LEU A 78 -3.63 -0.73 -4.03
C LEU A 78 -2.26 -0.59 -3.34
N LEU A 79 -2.26 -0.38 -2.03
CA LEU A 79 -1.07 -0.37 -1.18
C LEU A 79 -1.06 -1.64 -0.34
N SER A 80 -0.01 -2.45 -0.48
CA SER A 80 0.06 -3.77 0.13
C SER A 80 1.22 -3.86 1.09
N PHE A 81 0.92 -4.05 2.37
CA PHE A 81 1.91 -4.09 3.44
C PHE A 81 1.99 -5.48 4.05
N GLY A 82 3.08 -6.17 3.74
CA GLY A 82 3.40 -7.47 4.31
C GLY A 82 4.04 -7.36 5.69
N ASN A 83 3.84 -8.38 6.50
CA ASN A 83 4.61 -8.52 7.74
C ASN A 83 6.04 -9.00 7.46
N GLY A 84 6.92 -8.71 8.42
CA GLY A 84 8.26 -9.27 8.44
C GLY A 84 8.29 -10.67 9.09
N PRO A 85 9.48 -11.20 9.39
CA PRO A 85 9.68 -12.59 9.82
C PRO A 85 9.02 -12.98 11.16
N ARG A 86 8.38 -12.04 11.87
CA ARG A 86 7.64 -12.32 13.11
C ARG A 86 6.19 -12.76 12.88
N ASP A 87 5.68 -12.65 11.65
CA ASP A 87 4.38 -13.21 11.31
C ASP A 87 4.53 -14.66 10.84
N PHE A 88 4.15 -15.60 11.70
CA PHE A 88 4.17 -17.03 11.41
C PHE A 88 2.91 -17.52 10.69
N LEU A 89 1.85 -16.70 10.62
CA LEU A 89 0.59 -17.06 9.98
C LEU A 89 0.55 -16.67 8.50
N MET A 90 1.32 -15.65 8.11
CA MET A 90 1.30 -15.10 6.76
C MET A 90 2.70 -15.10 6.12
N PRO A 91 2.96 -15.97 5.13
CA PRO A 91 4.14 -15.89 4.30
C PRO A 91 4.21 -14.53 3.57
N SER A 92 5.32 -13.81 3.71
CA SER A 92 5.51 -12.49 3.09
C SER A 92 5.33 -12.50 1.57
N SER A 93 5.61 -13.62 0.89
CA SER A 93 5.41 -13.77 -0.56
C SER A 93 3.95 -13.66 -0.98
N LEU A 94 3.01 -14.08 -0.12
CA LEU A 94 1.56 -14.01 -0.41
C LEU A 94 0.98 -12.61 -0.19
N THR A 95 1.73 -11.72 0.48
CA THR A 95 1.28 -10.35 0.77
C THR A 95 1.53 -9.36 -0.36
N SER A 96 2.29 -9.78 -1.37
CA SER A 96 2.55 -9.00 -2.58
C SER A 96 1.57 -9.40 -3.67
N SER A 97 1.10 -8.43 -4.46
CA SER A 97 0.18 -8.68 -5.58
C SER A 97 0.61 -7.94 -6.83
N LYS A 98 0.29 -8.49 -8.02
CA LYS A 98 0.67 -7.89 -9.32
C LYS A 98 0.00 -6.52 -9.55
N GLU A 99 -1.14 -6.29 -8.93
CA GLU A 99 -1.95 -5.08 -9.02
C GLU A 99 -1.58 -4.01 -7.98
N SER A 100 -0.66 -4.34 -7.07
CA SER A 100 -0.23 -3.41 -6.02
C SER A 100 0.60 -2.28 -6.61
N TYR A 101 0.21 -1.04 -6.37
CA TYR A 101 1.02 0.13 -6.73
C TYR A 101 2.32 0.17 -5.92
N ILE A 102 2.21 -0.11 -4.62
CA ILE A 102 3.35 -0.35 -3.74
C ILE A 102 3.09 -1.65 -2.99
N SER A 103 4.06 -2.56 -3.05
CA SER A 103 4.13 -3.74 -2.22
C SER A 103 5.40 -3.65 -1.40
N ALA A 104 5.26 -3.63 -0.07
CA ALA A 104 6.39 -3.47 0.83
C ALA A 104 6.18 -4.29 2.10
N LEU A 105 7.26 -4.85 2.63
CA LEU A 105 7.23 -5.33 4.01
C LEU A 105 7.23 -4.13 4.96
N THR A 106 6.60 -4.27 6.12
CA THR A 106 6.58 -3.22 7.16
C THR A 106 7.97 -2.68 7.46
N THR A 107 8.97 -3.56 7.59
CA THR A 107 10.37 -3.18 7.83
C THR A 107 11.04 -2.46 6.66
N ALA A 108 10.44 -2.47 5.47
CA ALA A 108 10.92 -1.73 4.30
C ALA A 108 10.38 -0.29 4.26
N ILE A 109 9.27 0.00 4.95
CA ILE A 109 8.62 1.32 4.94
C ILE A 109 9.50 2.34 5.70
N PRO A 110 9.75 3.55 5.13
CA PRO A 110 10.49 4.62 5.82
C PRO A 110 9.96 4.91 7.23
N GLY A 111 10.81 4.83 8.24
CA GLY A 111 10.46 5.09 9.65
C GLY A 111 9.70 3.95 10.35
N VAL A 112 9.56 2.79 9.71
CA VAL A 112 8.99 1.56 10.30
C VAL A 112 10.08 0.50 10.39
N TRP A 113 10.58 0.27 11.60
CA TRP A 113 11.71 -0.62 11.89
C TRP A 113 11.30 -1.91 12.58
N VAL A 114 10.07 -1.95 13.08
CA VAL A 114 9.51 -3.12 13.75
C VAL A 114 8.88 -4.04 12.71
N SER A 115 9.19 -5.33 12.80
CA SER A 115 8.40 -6.39 12.18
C SER A 115 7.29 -6.77 13.16
N PRO A 116 6.03 -6.32 12.99
CA PRO A 116 4.96 -6.77 13.85
C PRO A 116 4.62 -8.25 13.57
N ASP A 117 3.98 -8.90 14.54
CA ASP A 117 3.33 -10.20 14.31
C ASP A 117 2.02 -10.02 13.50
N HIS A 118 1.33 -11.13 13.21
CA HIS A 118 0.16 -11.13 12.32
C HIS A 118 -0.89 -10.09 12.69
N VAL A 119 -1.25 -10.01 13.96
CA VAL A 119 -2.30 -9.09 14.44
C VAL A 119 -1.69 -7.73 14.78
N GLY A 120 -0.46 -7.73 15.31
CA GLY A 120 0.27 -6.54 15.72
C GLY A 120 0.47 -5.50 14.62
N ILE A 121 0.38 -5.91 13.34
CA ILE A 121 0.49 -4.99 12.22
C ILE A 121 -0.56 -3.86 12.30
N VAL A 122 -1.76 -4.14 12.81
CA VAL A 122 -2.87 -3.17 12.81
C VAL A 122 -2.71 -2.07 13.84
N TRP A 123 -1.91 -2.29 14.90
CA TRP A 123 -1.64 -1.30 15.94
C TRP A 123 -0.16 -0.96 16.09
N CYS A 124 0.69 -1.40 15.15
CA CYS A 124 2.10 -1.05 15.13
C CYS A 124 2.22 0.47 14.96
N LYS A 125 2.57 1.17 16.04
CA LYS A 125 2.60 2.64 16.08
C LYS A 125 3.38 3.26 14.93
N GLN A 126 4.54 2.69 14.58
CA GLN A 126 5.36 3.20 13.48
C GLN A 126 4.61 3.13 12.14
N LEU A 127 3.99 1.99 11.83
CA LEU A 127 3.22 1.79 10.61
C LEU A 127 1.96 2.64 10.59
N VAL A 128 1.19 2.64 11.68
CA VAL A 128 -0.05 3.42 11.82
C VAL A 128 0.24 4.91 11.64
N MET A 129 1.35 5.42 12.19
CA MET A 129 1.76 6.81 11.97
C MET A 129 2.13 7.10 10.51
N ALA A 130 2.79 6.18 9.80
CA ALA A 130 3.10 6.35 8.38
C ALA A 130 1.82 6.36 7.52
N ILE A 131 0.90 5.44 7.79
CA ILE A 131 -0.41 5.37 7.12
C ILE A 131 -1.22 6.64 7.39
N ASN A 132 -1.32 7.09 8.64
CA ASN A 132 -2.06 8.30 8.97
C ASN A 132 -1.50 9.54 8.26
N LYS A 133 -0.18 9.71 8.23
CA LYS A 133 0.44 10.84 7.49
C LYS A 133 0.05 10.82 6.01
N TYR A 134 0.11 9.66 5.37
CA TYR A 134 -0.37 9.52 3.99
C TYR A 134 -1.85 9.86 3.85
N LEU A 135 -2.72 9.32 4.71
CA LEU A 135 -4.16 9.56 4.65
C LEU A 135 -4.52 11.04 4.81
N PHE A 136 -3.84 11.78 5.68
CA PHE A 136 -4.07 13.22 5.84
C PHE A 136 -3.52 14.04 4.65
N ASP A 137 -2.42 13.61 4.04
CA ASP A 137 -1.73 14.34 2.98
C ASP A 137 -2.37 14.14 1.59
N ILE A 138 -3.31 13.19 1.46
CA ILE A 138 -4.11 12.98 0.24
C ILE A 138 -5.48 13.66 0.28
N ILE A 139 -5.85 14.31 1.38
CA ILE A 139 -7.09 15.08 1.47
C ILE A 139 -6.90 16.43 0.81
N ASP A 140 -7.81 16.80 -0.08
CA ASP A 140 -7.86 18.13 -0.66
C ASP A 140 -8.43 19.13 0.37
N PRO A 141 -7.68 20.17 0.77
CA PRO A 141 -8.12 21.15 1.75
C PRO A 141 -9.36 21.96 1.34
N GLN A 142 -9.65 22.08 0.05
CA GLN A 142 -10.81 22.85 -0.43
C GLN A 142 -12.10 22.03 -0.39
N THR A 143 -12.02 20.75 -0.74
CA THR A 143 -13.19 19.86 -0.80
C THR A 143 -13.39 19.07 0.49
N GLU A 144 -12.38 18.96 1.35
CA GLU A 144 -12.33 18.08 2.52
C GLU A 144 -12.54 16.59 2.15
N GLN A 145 -12.24 16.21 0.89
CA GLN A 145 -12.38 14.85 0.37
C GLN A 145 -11.04 14.29 -0.11
N VAL A 146 -11.01 12.98 -0.39
CA VAL A 146 -9.84 12.34 -1.02
C VAL A 146 -9.60 12.97 -2.38
N SER A 147 -8.35 13.34 -2.67
CA SER A 147 -7.99 13.93 -3.95
C SER A 147 -8.29 12.98 -5.11
N GLU A 148 -8.94 13.51 -6.15
CA GLU A 148 -9.18 12.80 -7.42
C GLU A 148 -7.93 12.72 -8.30
N ASN A 149 -6.88 13.48 -7.94
CA ASN A 149 -5.63 13.55 -8.70
C ASN A 149 -4.78 12.31 -8.44
N TYR A 150 -4.79 11.36 -9.38
CA TYR A 150 -4.02 10.12 -9.30
C TYR A 150 -2.51 10.37 -9.14
N GLN A 151 -1.95 11.38 -9.81
CA GLN A 151 -0.53 11.73 -9.67
C GLN A 151 -0.20 12.19 -8.26
N LEU A 152 -1.07 12.96 -7.62
CA LEU A 152 -0.88 13.37 -6.22
C LEU A 152 -0.87 12.14 -5.30
N LEU A 153 -1.90 11.30 -5.38
CA LEU A 153 -2.02 10.11 -4.53
C LEU A 153 -0.78 9.21 -4.66
N THR A 154 -0.31 8.99 -5.89
CA THR A 154 0.87 8.15 -6.17
C THR A 154 2.18 8.77 -5.70
N VAL A 155 2.38 10.08 -5.89
CA VAL A 155 3.57 10.78 -5.36
C VAL A 155 3.61 10.71 -3.84
N LYS A 156 2.47 10.93 -3.16
CA LYS A 156 2.37 10.80 -1.71
C LYS A 156 2.60 9.36 -1.25
N ALA A 157 2.04 8.37 -1.93
CA ALA A 157 2.27 6.97 -1.60
C ALA A 157 3.77 6.62 -1.68
N LYS A 158 4.48 7.09 -2.72
CA LYS A 158 5.93 6.92 -2.83
C LYS A 158 6.68 7.65 -1.70
N GLN A 159 6.30 8.88 -1.39
CA GLN A 159 6.92 9.68 -0.33
C GLN A 159 6.90 8.96 1.03
N TYR A 160 5.79 8.31 1.39
CA TYR A 160 5.63 7.67 2.69
C TYR A 160 6.01 6.19 2.73
N PHE A 161 5.87 5.45 1.62
CA PHE A 161 5.97 3.99 1.63
C PHE A 161 7.09 3.43 0.74
N GLN A 162 7.62 4.20 -0.21
CA GLN A 162 8.75 3.74 -1.03
C GLN A 162 10.07 4.04 -0.31
N ALA A 163 10.81 2.98 -0.01
CA ALA A 163 12.10 3.11 0.64
C ALA A 163 13.12 3.80 -0.29
N ASN A 164 13.60 4.97 0.11
CA ASN A 164 14.76 5.63 -0.51
C ASN A 164 16.04 5.20 0.20
N ARG A 165 16.35 3.89 0.19
CA ARG A 165 17.57 3.39 0.85
C ARG A 165 18.79 3.76 0.04
N SER A 166 19.82 4.27 0.72
CA SER A 166 21.08 4.70 0.11
C SER A 166 21.88 3.54 -0.52
N MET A 167 21.69 2.31 -0.01
CA MET A 167 22.48 1.14 -0.42
C MET A 167 22.20 0.62 -1.84
N THR A 168 21.06 0.98 -2.44
CA THR A 168 20.77 0.71 -3.85
C THR A 168 20.10 1.93 -4.45
N LEU A 169 20.90 2.74 -5.13
CA LEU A 169 20.43 3.94 -5.83
C LEU A 169 19.53 3.51 -7.00
N SER A 170 18.23 3.78 -6.92
CA SER A 170 17.39 3.68 -8.10
C SER A 170 17.79 4.77 -9.09
N PRO A 171 18.25 4.44 -10.31
CA PRO A 171 18.70 5.44 -11.29
C PRO A 171 17.55 6.34 -11.78
N THR A 172 16.31 5.96 -11.52
CA THR A 172 15.10 6.70 -11.89
C THR A 172 14.71 7.80 -10.90
N ILE A 173 15.35 7.86 -9.73
CA ILE A 173 15.02 8.84 -8.69
C ILE A 173 16.00 10.01 -8.80
N ASN A 174 15.52 11.15 -9.29
CA ASN A 174 16.32 12.39 -9.31
C ASN A 174 16.64 12.81 -7.87
N ARG A 175 17.94 12.86 -7.54
CA ARG A 175 18.43 13.30 -6.23
C ARG A 175 18.98 14.72 -6.34
N PRO A 176 18.62 15.63 -5.44
CA PRO A 176 19.17 16.98 -5.46
C PRO A 176 20.67 16.93 -5.20
N THR A 177 21.45 17.62 -6.03
CA THR A 177 22.88 17.82 -5.80
C THR A 177 23.06 18.79 -4.65
N VAL A 178 23.66 18.34 -3.55
CA VAL A 178 24.00 19.21 -2.42
C VAL A 178 25.48 19.58 -2.54
N ALA A 179 25.76 20.86 -2.73
CA ALA A 179 27.13 21.37 -2.68
C ALA A 179 27.58 21.40 -1.21
N MET A 180 28.59 20.60 -0.88
CA MET A 180 29.19 20.61 0.45
C MET A 180 30.06 21.86 0.59
N VAL A 181 29.92 22.56 1.72
CA VAL A 181 30.84 23.65 2.08
C VAL A 181 32.23 23.05 2.34
N ALA A 182 33.30 23.79 2.08
CA ALA A 182 34.62 23.40 2.54
C ALA A 182 34.56 23.11 4.06
N ASP A 183 35.10 21.98 4.48
CA ASP A 183 35.06 21.44 5.86
C ASP A 183 33.72 20.88 6.36
N ALA A 184 32.71 20.72 5.49
CA ALA A 184 31.48 20.04 5.87
C ALA A 184 31.70 18.51 6.05
N PHE A 185 31.28 17.99 7.19
CA PHE A 185 31.25 16.55 7.47
C PHE A 185 29.91 15.95 7.05
N TRP A 186 29.96 14.90 6.23
CA TRP A 186 28.78 14.10 5.92
C TRP A 186 28.60 13.01 6.98
N TYR A 187 27.41 12.97 7.58
CA TYR A 187 27.02 11.91 8.49
C TYR A 187 25.82 11.17 7.89
N GLU A 188 26.04 9.95 7.41
CA GLU A 188 24.95 9.10 6.98
C GLU A 188 24.27 8.50 8.21
N ASP A 189 23.00 8.83 8.40
CA ASP A 189 22.21 8.23 9.47
C ASP A 189 21.91 6.77 9.12
N ASN A 190 22.78 5.88 9.59
CA ASN A 190 22.71 4.43 9.38
C ASN A 190 21.75 3.71 10.34
N ARG A 191 20.88 4.44 11.04
CA ARG A 191 19.85 3.82 11.88
C ARG A 191 18.80 3.17 10.96
N ARG A 192 18.89 1.83 10.87
CA ARG A 192 18.05 0.93 10.05
C ARG A 192 16.57 1.06 10.36
#